data_AF-A0A955KNF5-F1
#
_entry.id   AF-A0A955KNF5-F1
#
_cell.length_a   1.000
_cell.length_b   1.000
_cell.length_c   1.000
_cell.angle_alpha   90.00
_cell.angle_beta   90.00
_cell.angle_gamma   90.00
#
_symmetry.space_group_name_H-M   'P 1'
#
loop_
_entity.id
_entity.type
_entity.pdbx_description
1 polymer ?
#
loop_
_entity_poly.entity_id
_entity_poly.type
_entity_poly.pdbx_seq_one_letter_code
_entity_poly.pdbx_strand_id
1 'polypeptide(L)'
;MSLIAPFLIVFLSGLVIFQTLLAFGAPFGKAAWGGQHDAVLPQKLRISSAISAVFLLFIISVILSFTGSISLYTSSFEMVFLWFTAIYFGIGIIMNAISRSKIERIWSPYSAVLCVLLIILLTQGV
;
A
#
# COMPACT_ATOMS: atom_id res chain seq x y z
N MET A 1 -5.34 -6.24 -21.46
CA MET A 1 -4.32 -6.21 -20.39
C MET A 1 -4.09 -4.75 -20.03
N SER A 2 -4.39 -4.34 -18.79
CA SER A 2 -4.18 -2.94 -18.37
C SER A 2 -2.68 -2.61 -18.35
N LEU A 3 -2.29 -1.51 -19.00
CA LEU A 3 -0.90 -1.03 -18.98
C LEU A 3 -0.48 -0.49 -17.59
N ILE A 4 -1.45 -0.21 -16.71
CA ILE A 4 -1.23 0.47 -15.42
C ILE A 4 -1.02 -0.53 -14.29
N ALA A 5 -1.67 -1.69 -14.36
CA ALA A 5 -1.60 -2.71 -13.32
C ALA A 5 -0.16 -3.13 -12.95
N PRO A 6 0.78 -3.31 -13.88
CA PRO A 6 2.17 -3.63 -13.53
C PRO A 6 2.84 -2.54 -12.67
N PHE A 7 2.64 -1.26 -13.00
CA PHE A 7 3.19 -0.16 -12.21
C PHE A 7 2.61 -0.18 -10.80
N LEU A 8 1.30 -0.37 -10.68
CA LEU A 8 0.61 -0.41 -9.41
C LEU A 8 1.11 -1.56 -8.52
N ILE A 9 1.31 -2.75 -9.12
CA ILE A 9 1.88 -3.92 -8.43
C ILE A 9 3.33 -3.67 -8.01
N VAL A 10 4.15 -3.01 -8.83
CA VAL A 10 5.55 -2.70 -8.49
C VAL A 10 5.64 -1.78 -7.28
N PHE A 11 4.83 -0.71 -7.25
CA PHE A 11 4.76 0.18 -6.08
C PHE A 11 4.23 -0.57 -4.84
N LEU A 12 3.14 -1.33 -4.95
CA LEU A 12 2.65 -2.11 -3.80
C LEU A 12 3.69 -3.12 -3.31
N SER A 13 4.41 -3.78 -4.21
CA SER A 13 5.48 -4.72 -3.86
C SER A 13 6.62 -4.05 -3.11
N GLY A 14 6.96 -2.81 -3.47
CA GLY A 14 7.91 -1.99 -2.69
C GLY A 14 7.46 -1.79 -1.24
N LEU A 15 6.17 -1.50 -1.01
CA LEU A 15 5.61 -1.40 0.34
C LEU A 15 5.57 -2.75 1.07
N VAL A 16 5.26 -3.84 0.36
CA VAL A 16 5.32 -5.20 0.94
C VAL A 16 6.73 -5.47 1.45
N ILE A 17 7.75 -5.27 0.60
CA ILE A 17 9.16 -5.48 0.98
C ILE A 17 9.52 -4.60 2.18
N PHE A 18 9.14 -3.31 2.16
CA PHE A 18 9.40 -2.40 3.27
C PHE A 18 8.76 -2.88 4.58
N GLN A 19 7.49 -3.28 4.56
CA GLN A 19 6.78 -3.76 5.74
C GLN A 19 7.33 -5.12 6.23
N THR A 20 7.72 -6.00 5.31
CA THR A 20 8.38 -7.26 5.65
C THR A 20 9.74 -7.02 6.33
N LEU A 21 10.56 -6.10 5.81
CA LEU A 21 11.83 -5.71 6.42
C LEU A 21 11.64 -5.18 7.84
N LEU A 22 10.65 -4.30 8.06
CA LEU A 22 10.29 -3.80 9.39
C LEU A 22 9.87 -4.93 10.34
N ALA A 23 9.06 -5.88 9.86
CA ALA A 23 8.64 -7.04 10.64
C ALA A 23 9.83 -7.91 11.07
N PHE A 24 10.84 -8.08 10.21
CA PHE A 24 12.08 -8.80 10.53
C PHE A 24 13.08 -7.99 11.37
N GLY A 25 12.82 -6.70 11.62
CA GLY A 25 13.63 -5.87 12.50
C GLY A 25 14.69 -5.05 11.80
N ALA A 26 14.51 -4.74 10.51
CA ALA A 26 15.36 -3.76 9.83
C ALA A 26 15.29 -2.38 10.53
N PRO A 27 16.39 -1.61 10.56
CA PRO A 27 16.49 -0.36 11.33
C PRO A 27 15.87 0.84 10.59
N PHE A 28 14.64 0.68 10.08
CA PHE A 28 13.92 1.73 9.33
C PHE A 28 12.72 2.31 10.09
N GLY A 29 12.67 2.13 11.42
CA GLY A 29 11.55 2.58 12.25
C GLY A 29 11.25 4.08 12.11
N LYS A 30 12.26 4.91 11.79
CA LYS A 30 12.09 6.38 11.64
C LYS A 30 11.21 6.74 10.43
N ALA A 31 11.12 5.82 9.47
CA ALA A 31 10.34 5.94 8.26
C ALA A 31 8.95 5.29 8.40
N ALA A 32 8.52 4.84 9.57
CA ALA A 32 7.23 4.18 9.74
C ALA A 32 6.60 4.47 11.10
N TRP A 33 5.29 4.21 11.19
CA TRP A 33 4.53 4.26 12.43
C TRP A 33 4.66 5.59 13.22
N GLY A 34 4.72 6.72 12.51
CA GLY A 34 4.82 8.06 13.09
C GLY A 34 6.25 8.54 13.34
N GLY A 35 7.26 7.77 12.95
CA GLY A 35 8.68 8.13 13.01
C GLY A 35 9.24 8.29 14.42
N GLN A 36 8.58 7.68 15.42
CA GLN A 36 8.94 7.78 16.84
C GLN A 36 10.12 6.88 17.23
N HIS A 37 10.52 5.95 16.36
CA HIS A 37 11.54 4.95 16.66
C HIS A 37 12.71 5.07 15.68
N ASP A 38 13.87 5.56 16.11
CA ASP A 38 14.98 5.86 15.19
C ASP A 38 15.62 4.63 14.52
N ALA A 39 15.46 3.43 15.08
CA ALA A 39 16.10 2.20 14.59
C ALA A 39 15.08 1.05 14.43
N VAL A 40 15.20 0.00 15.24
CA VAL A 40 14.34 -1.19 15.16
C VAL A 40 13.02 -0.93 15.88
N LEU A 41 11.91 -1.35 15.26
CA LEU A 41 10.59 -1.21 15.86
C LEU A 41 10.40 -2.14 17.08
N PRO A 42 9.63 -1.73 18.10
CA PRO A 42 9.19 -2.62 19.16
C PRO A 42 8.33 -3.76 18.61
N GLN A 43 8.30 -4.89 19.31
CA GLN A 43 7.65 -6.12 18.85
C GLN A 43 6.20 -5.92 18.37
N LYS A 44 5.41 -5.09 19.07
CA LYS A 44 4.02 -4.79 18.70
C LYS A 44 3.92 -4.19 17.29
N LEU A 45 4.78 -3.20 16.98
CA LEU A 45 4.78 -2.55 15.67
C LEU A 45 5.37 -3.44 14.57
N ARG A 46 6.29 -4.36 14.92
CA ARG A 46 6.76 -5.39 13.99
C ARG A 46 5.65 -6.34 13.56
N ILE A 47 4.79 -6.75 14.50
CA ILE A 47 3.59 -7.55 14.20
C ILE A 47 2.63 -6.74 13.33
N SER A 48 2.39 -5.46 13.66
CA SER A 48 1.58 -4.58 12.82
C SER A 48 2.14 -4.47 11.40
N SER A 49 3.46 -4.35 11.22
CA SER A 49 4.11 -4.37 9.90
C SER A 49 3.91 -5.70 9.16
N ALA A 50 3.98 -6.84 9.85
CA ALA A 50 3.70 -8.14 9.24
C ALA A 50 2.25 -8.22 8.72
N ILE A 51 1.29 -7.74 9.53
CA ILE A 51 -0.13 -7.67 9.13
C ILE A 51 -0.29 -6.73 7.92
N SER A 52 0.36 -5.57 7.92
CA SER A 52 0.34 -4.65 6.78
C SER A 52 0.91 -5.27 5.52
N ALA A 53 1.99 -6.05 5.59
CA ALA A 53 2.55 -6.76 4.43
C ALA A 53 1.54 -7.76 3.85
N VAL A 54 0.85 -8.54 4.69
CA VAL A 54 -0.19 -9.47 4.25
C VAL A 54 -1.37 -8.74 3.61
N PHE A 55 -1.80 -7.62 4.20
CA PHE A 55 -2.87 -6.81 3.64
C PHE A 55 -2.50 -6.20 2.28
N LEU A 56 -1.27 -5.75 2.10
CA LEU A 56 -0.77 -5.25 0.81
C LEU A 56 -0.69 -6.37 -0.24
N LEU A 57 -0.29 -7.58 0.13
CA LEU A 57 -0.34 -8.76 -0.75
C LEU A 57 -1.77 -9.10 -1.16
N PHE A 58 -2.73 -8.96 -0.23
CA PHE A 58 -4.14 -9.14 -0.54
C PHE A 58 -4.67 -8.08 -1.53
N ILE A 59 -4.24 -6.81 -1.41
CA ILE A 59 -4.56 -5.80 -2.42
C ILE A 59 -4.01 -6.22 -3.79
N ILE A 60 -2.77 -6.70 -3.86
CA ILE A 60 -2.16 -7.20 -5.11
C ILE A 60 -2.98 -8.36 -5.71
N SER A 61 -3.44 -9.31 -4.90
CA SER A 61 -4.26 -10.43 -5.42
C SER A 61 -5.60 -9.94 -5.96
N VAL A 62 -6.23 -8.95 -5.35
CA VAL A 62 -7.48 -8.34 -5.87
C VAL A 62 -7.22 -7.62 -7.19
N ILE A 63 -6.10 -6.91 -7.36
CA ILE A 63 -5.74 -6.27 -8.64
C ILE A 63 -5.50 -7.31 -9.74
N LEU A 64 -4.80 -8.39 -9.42
CA LEU A 64 -4.57 -9.48 -10.37
C LEU A 64 -5.90 -10.14 -10.79
N SER A 65 -6.84 -10.30 -9.85
CA SER A 65 -8.17 -10.84 -10.13
C SER A 65 -9.00 -9.88 -11.00
N PHE A 66 -9.04 -8.60 -10.61
CA PHE A 66 -9.74 -7.52 -11.34
C PHE A 66 -9.24 -7.35 -12.78
N THR A 67 -7.96 -7.59 -13.03
CA THR A 67 -7.35 -7.50 -14.37
C THR A 67 -7.49 -8.78 -15.20
N GLY A 68 -8.13 -9.82 -14.66
CA GLY A 68 -8.33 -11.11 -15.31
C GLY A 68 -7.09 -12.00 -15.36
N SER A 69 -6.03 -11.66 -14.61
CA SER A 69 -4.80 -12.47 -14.56
C SER A 69 -5.00 -13.74 -13.72
N ILE A 70 -5.86 -13.66 -12.71
CA ILE A 70 -6.36 -14.78 -11.90
C ILE A 70 -7.87 -14.63 -11.72
N SER A 71 -8.55 -15.64 -11.18
CA SER A 71 -9.99 -15.59 -10.91
C SER A 71 -10.25 -16.05 -9.47
N LEU A 72 -10.09 -15.13 -8.51
CA LEU A 72 -10.24 -15.42 -7.08
C LEU A 72 -11.49 -14.80 -6.44
N TYR A 73 -11.98 -13.68 -6.98
CA TYR A 73 -13.05 -12.91 -6.38
C TYR A 73 -14.15 -12.58 -7.39
N THR A 74 -15.29 -12.08 -6.90
CA THR A 74 -16.37 -11.61 -7.77
C THR A 74 -16.14 -10.16 -8.19
N SER A 75 -16.58 -9.80 -9.40
CA SER A 75 -16.37 -8.45 -9.95
C SER A 75 -16.93 -7.34 -9.05
N SER A 76 -18.08 -7.58 -8.40
CA SER A 76 -18.65 -6.62 -7.44
C SER A 76 -17.76 -6.40 -6.22
N PHE A 77 -17.17 -7.48 -5.68
CA PHE A 77 -16.25 -7.38 -4.55
C PHE A 77 -14.98 -6.62 -4.93
N GLU A 78 -14.36 -6.99 -6.06
CA GLU A 78 -13.13 -6.37 -6.55
C GLU A 78 -13.30 -4.86 -6.73
N MET A 79 -14.38 -4.45 -7.41
CA MET A 79 -14.64 -3.04 -7.67
C MET A 79 -14.83 -2.24 -6.38
N VAL A 80 -15.65 -2.74 -5.45
CA VAL A 80 -15.89 -2.06 -4.16
C VAL A 80 -14.61 -1.99 -3.31
N PHE A 81 -13.87 -3.09 -3.23
CA PHE A 81 -12.66 -3.18 -2.44
C PHE A 81 -11.54 -2.26 -2.98
N LEU A 82 -11.39 -2.18 -4.30
CA LEU A 82 -10.37 -1.33 -4.91
C LEU A 82 -10.72 0.17 -4.79
N TRP A 83 -11.99 0.55 -4.86
CA TRP A 83 -12.41 1.93 -4.54
C TRP A 83 -12.13 2.27 -3.07
N PHE A 84 -12.44 1.35 -2.15
CA PHE A 84 -12.07 1.51 -0.73
C PHE A 84 -10.55 1.68 -0.58
N THR A 85 -9.76 0.89 -1.30
CA THR A 85 -8.30 0.96 -1.27
C THR A 85 -7.78 2.31 -1.82
N ALA A 86 -8.41 2.84 -2.87
CA ALA A 86 -8.07 4.17 -3.40
C ALA A 86 -8.33 5.27 -2.35
N ILE A 87 -9.47 5.20 -1.65
CA ILE A 87 -9.80 6.12 -0.55
C ILE A 87 -8.78 5.98 0.59
N TYR A 88 -8.40 4.75 0.97
CA TYR A 88 -7.39 4.50 1.98
C TYR A 88 -6.05 5.18 1.65
N PHE A 89 -5.56 5.05 0.41
CA PHE A 89 -4.35 5.76 -0.01
C PHE A 89 -4.57 7.28 -0.10
N GLY A 90 -5.76 7.73 -0.49
CA GLY A 90 -6.15 9.14 -0.45
C GLY A 90 -6.03 9.77 0.94
N ILE A 91 -6.51 9.07 1.98
CA ILE A 91 -6.32 9.46 3.38
C ILE A 91 -4.82 9.46 3.73
N GLY A 92 -4.07 8.46 3.25
CA GLY A 92 -2.63 8.34 3.40
C GLY A 92 -1.86 9.57 2.88
N ILE A 93 -2.29 10.17 1.76
CA ILE A 93 -1.68 11.41 1.23
C ILE A 93 -1.69 12.50 2.31
N ILE A 94 -2.85 12.72 2.93
CA ILE A 94 -3.04 13.77 3.93
C ILE A 94 -2.26 13.45 5.20
N MET A 95 -2.43 12.23 5.73
CA MET A 95 -1.77 11.80 6.98
C MET A 95 -0.24 11.86 6.86
N ASN A 96 0.32 11.41 5.73
CA ASN A 96 1.75 11.44 5.51
C ASN A 96 2.27 12.86 5.25
N ALA A 97 1.48 13.74 4.60
CA ALA A 97 1.86 15.13 4.36
C ALA A 97 1.99 15.92 5.67
N ILE A 98 1.07 15.71 6.61
CA ILE A 98 1.07 16.39 7.92
C ILE A 98 2.00 15.72 8.94
N SER A 99 2.71 14.64 8.58
CA SER A 99 3.61 13.96 9.51
C SER A 99 4.69 14.91 10.03
N ARG A 100 4.96 14.80 11.34
CA ARG A 100 6.03 15.54 12.01
C ARG A 100 7.42 15.01 11.64
N SER A 101 7.51 13.75 11.21
CA SER A 101 8.75 13.15 10.69
C SER A 101 8.99 13.59 9.25
N LYS A 102 10.12 14.25 8.98
CA LYS A 102 10.50 14.67 7.61
C LYS A 102 10.63 13.48 6.66
N ILE A 103 11.12 12.34 7.17
CA ILE A 103 11.27 11.11 6.37
C ILE A 103 9.90 10.57 5.99
N GLU A 104 8.91 10.57 6.89
CA GLU A 104 7.61 10.02 6.56
C GLU A 104 6.82 10.83 5.53
N ARG A 105 7.16 12.11 5.34
CA ARG A 105 6.52 12.93 4.30
C ARG A 105 6.74 12.39 2.90
N ILE A 106 7.78 11.56 2.67
CA ILE A 106 7.99 10.87 1.38
C ILE A 106 6.85 9.90 1.05
N TRP A 107 6.12 9.40 2.06
CA TRP A 107 5.00 8.51 1.85
C TRP A 107 3.77 9.24 1.31
N SER A 108 3.69 10.57 1.43
CA SER A 108 2.59 11.35 0.86
C SER A 108 2.57 11.29 -0.67
N PRO A 109 3.65 11.66 -1.40
CA PRO A 109 3.68 11.47 -2.85
C PRO A 109 3.60 9.99 -3.25
N TYR A 110 4.12 9.08 -2.43
CA TYR A 110 3.98 7.63 -2.68
C TYR A 110 2.52 7.16 -2.65
N SER A 111 1.77 7.55 -1.61
CA SER A 111 0.33 7.30 -1.50
C SER A 111 -0.45 7.98 -2.62
N ALA A 112 -0.01 9.17 -3.05
CA ALA A 112 -0.64 9.89 -4.17
C ALA A 112 -0.51 9.11 -5.48
N VAL A 113 0.69 8.58 -5.78
CA VAL A 113 0.90 7.73 -6.96
C VAL A 113 -0.01 6.50 -6.90
N LEU A 114 -0.06 5.78 -5.78
CA LEU A 114 -0.94 4.61 -5.66
C LEU A 114 -2.42 4.94 -5.81
N CYS A 115 -2.88 6.03 -5.18
CA CYS A 115 -4.26 6.50 -5.28
C CYS A 115 -4.63 6.84 -6.73
N VAL A 116 -3.79 7.63 -7.43
CA VAL A 116 -4.02 8.01 -8.83
C VAL A 116 -4.02 6.78 -9.73
N LEU A 117 -3.05 5.88 -9.61
CA LEU A 117 -3.00 4.66 -10.42
C LEU A 117 -4.23 3.77 -10.18
N LEU A 118 -4.75 3.68 -8.94
CA LEU A 118 -5.96 2.92 -8.63
C LEU A 118 -7.20 3.55 -9.29
N ILE A 119 -7.35 4.87 -9.23
CA ILE A 119 -8.46 5.59 -9.88
C ILE A 119 -8.41 5.39 -11.40
N ILE A 120 -7.22 5.50 -12.01
CA ILE A 120 -7.10 5.28 -13.46
C ILE A 120 -7.41 3.82 -13.81
N LEU A 121 -6.92 2.85 -13.04
CA LEU A 121 -7.25 1.43 -13.25
C LEU A 121 -8.77 1.19 -13.18
N LEU A 122 -9.44 1.75 -12.18
CA LEU A 122 -10.87 1.58 -11.96
C LEU A 122 -11.74 2.26 -13.02
N THR A 123 -11.27 3.35 -13.61
CA THR A 123 -11.98 4.07 -14.68
C THR A 123 -11.74 3.48 -16.07
N GLN A 124 -10.68 2.68 -16.25
CA GLN A 124 -10.43 1.90 -17.46
C GLN A 124 -11.12 0.53 -17.47
N GLY A 125 -11.48 0.01 -16.29
CA GLY A 125 -12.13 -1.29 -16.12
C GLY A 125 -13.67 -1.24 -16.16
N VAL A 126 -14.25 -0.09 -16.51
CA VAL A 126 -15.68 0.14 -16.80
C VAL A 126 -15.84 0.28 -18.30
#